data_AF-A0A6I7P1V9-F1
#
_entry.id   AF-A0A6I7P1V9-F1
#
_cell.length_a   1.000
_cell.length_b   1.000
_cell.length_c   1.000
_cell.angle_alpha   90.00
_cell.angle_beta   90.00
_cell.angle_gamma   90.00
#
_symmetry.space_group_name_H-M   'P 1'
#
loop_
_entity.id
_entity.type
_entity.pdbx_description
1 polymer ?
#
loop_
_entity_poly.entity_id
_entity_poly.type
_entity_poly.pdbx_seq_one_letter_code
_entity_poly.pdbx_strand_id
1 'polypeptide(L)'
;NNNWPTQIYVREARRMVGEYVTTEHDCRRVRIAPDPVGLGSYTMDSHNVQRYITKQGCVQNEGNIEVSPGGPYAISYRSLLPKRNECANLLVCTNGVSSSHIAFGSIRMEPVFMMLGQSAATAAVQSLQEGVNLHDIDYPKLRNQLIAEGQRLDIDTDQYPPLLPETEPLTERWRFGDEPDPERGCVVTCENRQTGE
;
A
#
# COMPACT_ATOMS: atom_id res chain seq x y z
N ASN A 1 -12.47 -5.34 33.29
CA ASN A 1 -11.15 -4.93 32.75
C ASN A 1 -10.95 -3.41 32.81
N ASN A 2 -11.55 -2.65 33.75
CA ASN A 2 -11.40 -1.18 33.86
C ASN A 2 -11.52 -0.41 32.52
N ASN A 3 -12.52 -0.76 31.69
CA ASN A 3 -12.75 -0.19 30.35
C ASN A 3 -11.65 -0.44 29.31
N TRP A 4 -10.70 -1.33 29.58
CA TRP A 4 -9.73 -1.76 28.57
C TRP A 4 -10.42 -2.66 27.55
N PRO A 5 -10.22 -2.46 26.23
CA PRO A 5 -10.70 -3.40 25.23
C PRO A 5 -10.14 -4.80 25.49
N THR A 6 -10.97 -5.84 25.37
CA THR A 6 -10.51 -7.24 25.48
C THR A 6 -9.67 -7.68 24.28
N GLN A 7 -9.74 -6.94 23.18
CA GLN A 7 -8.95 -7.14 21.97
C GLN A 7 -8.26 -5.85 21.59
N ILE A 8 -6.95 -5.95 21.31
CA ILE A 8 -6.15 -4.85 20.80
C ILE A 8 -6.34 -4.83 19.28
N TYR A 9 -6.76 -3.68 18.74
CA TYR A 9 -6.79 -3.47 17.30
C TYR A 9 -5.37 -3.20 16.78
N VAL A 10 -4.70 -4.25 16.30
CA VAL A 10 -3.33 -4.16 15.76
C VAL A 10 -3.41 -3.87 14.27
N ARG A 11 -3.16 -2.60 13.89
CA ARG A 11 -3.15 -2.17 12.49
C ARG A 11 -1.87 -2.51 11.75
N GLU A 12 -0.75 -2.59 12.45
CA GLU A 12 0.53 -2.97 11.87
C GLU A 12 1.23 -4.02 12.72
N ALA A 13 1.81 -5.01 12.05
CA ALA A 13 2.56 -6.08 12.66
C ALA A 13 3.97 -6.16 12.07
N ARG A 14 4.73 -7.16 12.50
CA ARG A 14 6.04 -7.46 11.92
C ARG A 14 5.87 -7.84 10.46
N ARG A 15 6.60 -7.15 9.59
CA ARG A 15 6.68 -7.45 8.16
C ARG A 15 7.98 -8.16 7.85
N MET A 16 7.93 -9.07 6.89
CA MET A 16 9.13 -9.66 6.32
C MET A 16 9.88 -8.64 5.47
N VAL A 17 11.18 -8.88 5.27
CA VAL A 17 11.96 -8.23 4.21
C VAL A 17 12.22 -9.27 3.14
N GLY A 18 11.35 -9.34 2.14
CA GLY A 18 11.35 -10.34 1.09
C GLY A 18 12.28 -10.04 -0.09
N GLU A 19 12.08 -10.77 -1.18
CA GLU A 19 12.79 -10.57 -2.46
C GLU A 19 12.50 -9.19 -3.08
N TYR A 20 11.31 -8.65 -2.83
CA TYR A 20 10.93 -7.30 -3.21
C TYR A 20 10.28 -6.58 -2.04
N VAL A 21 10.61 -5.31 -1.85
CA VAL A 21 9.96 -4.45 -0.85
C VAL A 21 9.14 -3.41 -1.60
N THR A 22 7.81 -3.50 -1.51
CA THR A 22 6.93 -2.49 -2.09
C THR A 22 7.07 -1.18 -1.33
N THR A 23 7.38 -0.10 -2.03
CA THR A 23 7.59 1.23 -1.46
C THR A 23 6.62 2.26 -2.02
N GLU A 24 6.66 3.46 -1.47
CA GLU A 24 5.92 4.61 -2.00
C GLU A 24 6.18 4.86 -3.49
N HIS A 25 7.37 4.54 -4.01
CA HIS A 25 7.67 4.66 -5.45
C HIS A 25 6.79 3.76 -6.31
N ASP A 26 6.41 2.59 -5.80
CA ASP A 26 5.49 1.67 -6.48
C ASP A 26 4.07 2.22 -6.43
N CYS A 27 3.62 2.67 -5.25
CA CYS A 27 2.29 3.25 -5.05
C CYS A 27 2.06 4.51 -5.89
N ARG A 28 3.11 5.34 -6.06
CA ARG A 28 3.11 6.52 -6.93
C ARG A 28 3.33 6.19 -8.41
N ARG A 29 3.56 4.92 -8.77
CA ARG A 29 3.92 4.48 -10.14
C ARG A 29 5.18 5.14 -10.70
N VAL A 30 6.05 5.69 -9.85
CA VAL A 30 7.39 6.17 -10.27
C VAL A 30 8.21 5.00 -10.82
N ARG A 31 7.98 3.81 -10.27
CA ARG A 31 8.39 2.53 -10.84
C ARG A 31 7.20 1.59 -10.86
N ILE A 32 7.17 0.67 -11.82
CA ILE A 32 6.15 -0.37 -11.90
C ILE A 32 6.73 -1.65 -11.31
N ALA A 33 6.03 -2.22 -10.33
CA ALA A 33 6.47 -3.44 -9.69
C ALA A 33 6.52 -4.60 -10.72
N PRO A 34 7.63 -5.36 -10.79
CA PRO A 34 7.72 -6.50 -11.69
C PRO A 34 6.80 -7.62 -11.21
N ASP A 35 6.39 -8.49 -12.13
CA ASP A 35 5.62 -9.69 -11.80
C ASP A 35 4.33 -9.41 -10.97
N PRO A 36 3.41 -8.57 -11.45
CA PRO A 36 2.19 -8.21 -10.72
C PRO A 36 1.31 -9.41 -10.38
N VAL A 37 0.88 -9.48 -9.11
CA VAL A 37 -0.07 -10.49 -8.61
C VAL A 37 -1.24 -9.86 -7.85
N GLY A 38 -1.44 -8.56 -8.02
CA GLY A 38 -2.51 -7.82 -7.37
C GLY A 38 -2.37 -6.33 -7.64
N LEU A 39 -3.49 -5.63 -7.58
CA LEU A 39 -3.54 -4.18 -7.71
C LEU A 39 -4.03 -3.57 -6.40
N GLY A 40 -3.33 -2.55 -5.90
CA GLY A 40 -3.81 -1.70 -4.82
C GLY A 40 -4.19 -0.33 -5.37
N SER A 41 -5.15 0.36 -4.76
CA SER A 41 -5.56 1.72 -5.17
C SER A 41 -5.89 2.64 -4.00
N TYR A 42 -5.73 2.15 -2.77
CA TYR A 42 -6.13 2.88 -1.58
C TYR A 42 -5.15 4.01 -1.26
N THR A 43 -5.61 5.04 -0.55
CA THR A 43 -4.77 6.13 -0.08
C THR A 43 -3.65 5.59 0.82
N MET A 44 -2.42 6.09 0.64
CA MET A 44 -1.35 5.85 1.61
C MET A 44 -1.70 6.65 2.87
N ASP A 45 -2.30 5.97 3.85
CA ASP A 45 -2.79 6.58 5.08
C ASP A 45 -1.88 6.31 6.29
N SER A 46 -1.65 7.33 7.10
CA SER A 46 -1.13 7.24 8.46
C SER A 46 -1.92 8.20 9.32
N HIS A 47 -2.55 7.69 10.38
CA HIS A 47 -3.38 8.52 11.24
C HIS A 47 -2.55 9.45 12.12
N ASN A 48 -3.11 10.64 12.34
CA ASN A 48 -2.55 11.63 13.23
C ASN A 48 -2.32 11.06 14.65
N VAL A 49 -1.16 11.38 15.23
CA VAL A 49 -0.79 10.98 16.60
C VAL A 49 -1.31 11.95 17.64
N GLN A 50 -1.42 13.23 17.27
CA GLN A 50 -1.85 14.30 18.15
C GLN A 50 -2.55 15.40 17.36
N ARG A 51 -3.51 16.08 18.01
CA ARG A 51 -4.03 17.37 17.56
C ARG A 51 -3.51 18.44 18.49
N TYR A 52 -3.00 19.54 17.95
CA TYR A 52 -2.52 20.66 18.75
C TYR A 52 -3.06 21.97 18.17
N ILE A 53 -3.14 22.97 19.04
CA ILE A 53 -3.59 24.31 18.68
C ILE A 53 -2.34 25.13 18.35
N THR A 54 -2.28 25.69 17.16
CA THR A 54 -1.20 26.58 16.75
C THR A 54 -1.26 27.90 17.52
N LYS A 55 -0.18 28.69 17.49
CA LYS A 55 -0.16 30.03 18.13
C LYS A 55 -1.23 30.96 17.56
N GLN A 56 -1.73 30.66 16.36
CA GLN A 56 -2.77 31.38 15.64
C GLN A 56 -4.19 30.90 15.99
N GLY A 57 -4.34 29.93 16.90
CA GLY A 57 -5.65 29.42 17.34
C GLY A 57 -6.27 28.35 16.43
N CYS A 58 -5.55 27.86 15.42
CA CYS A 58 -6.03 26.80 14.54
C CYS A 58 -5.68 25.40 15.07
N VAL A 59 -6.52 24.41 14.78
CA VAL A 59 -6.25 23.01 15.10
C VAL A 59 -5.47 22.37 13.95
N GLN A 60 -4.31 21.78 14.25
CA GLN A 60 -3.50 21.02 13.30
C GLN A 60 -3.29 19.57 13.74
N ASN A 61 -3.17 18.67 12.77
CA ASN A 61 -2.93 17.24 12.96
C ASN A 61 -1.44 16.94 12.79
N GLU A 62 -0.80 16.37 13.81
CA GLU A 62 0.58 15.90 13.74
C GLU A 62 0.63 14.46 13.22
N GLY A 63 1.53 14.18 12.28
CA GLY A 63 1.78 12.81 11.78
C GLY A 63 0.71 12.26 10.84
N ASN A 64 -0.20 13.09 10.33
CA ASN A 64 -1.21 12.66 9.36
C ASN A 64 -0.61 12.57 7.95
N ILE A 65 -0.75 11.42 7.30
CA ILE A 65 -0.41 11.23 5.89
C ILE A 65 -1.67 10.68 5.22
N GLU A 66 -2.18 11.37 4.22
CA GLU A 66 -3.33 10.92 3.42
C GLU A 66 -3.04 11.25 1.96
N VAL A 67 -2.17 10.45 1.34
CA VAL A 67 -1.73 10.68 -0.05
C VAL A 67 -2.39 9.66 -0.95
N SER A 68 -3.25 10.15 -1.85
CA SER A 68 -3.87 9.30 -2.88
C SER A 68 -2.81 8.80 -3.87
N PRO A 69 -2.80 7.50 -4.21
CA PRO A 69 -1.98 7.00 -5.31
C PRO A 69 -2.50 7.45 -6.67
N GLY A 70 -3.65 8.13 -6.76
CA GLY A 70 -4.21 8.65 -8.01
C GLY A 70 -4.64 7.60 -9.03
N GLY A 71 -4.66 6.32 -8.64
CA GLY A 71 -4.94 5.19 -9.51
C GLY A 71 -4.42 3.87 -8.93
N PRO A 72 -4.68 2.74 -9.62
CA PRO A 72 -4.13 1.45 -9.22
C PRO A 72 -2.60 1.42 -9.34
N TYR A 73 -1.95 0.59 -8.52
CA TYR A 73 -0.54 0.25 -8.59
C TYR A 73 -0.37 -1.26 -8.42
N ALA A 74 0.72 -1.80 -8.96
CA ALA A 74 1.01 -3.23 -8.95
C ALA A 74 1.72 -3.65 -7.67
N ILE A 75 1.37 -4.84 -7.18
CA ILE A 75 2.07 -5.53 -6.10
C ILE A 75 2.80 -6.72 -6.72
N SER A 76 4.12 -6.75 -6.56
CA SER A 76 4.97 -7.83 -7.09
C SER A 76 4.75 -9.14 -6.35
N TYR A 77 4.76 -10.26 -7.08
CA TYR A 77 4.83 -11.62 -6.52
C TYR A 77 5.97 -11.77 -5.52
N ARG A 78 7.11 -11.14 -5.82
CA ARG A 78 8.32 -11.17 -5.00
C ARG A 78 8.13 -10.51 -3.63
N SER A 79 7.07 -9.71 -3.44
CA SER A 79 6.71 -9.15 -2.14
C SER A 79 6.09 -10.18 -1.19
N LEU A 80 5.59 -11.28 -1.75
CA LEU A 80 5.01 -12.40 -1.01
C LEU A 80 6.06 -13.43 -0.58
N LEU A 81 7.25 -13.37 -1.18
CA LEU A 81 8.33 -14.34 -0.99
C LEU A 81 9.38 -13.82 0.00
N PRO A 82 9.81 -14.63 0.98
CA PRO A 82 10.98 -14.32 1.82
C PRO A 82 12.23 -14.33 0.95
N LYS A 83 13.40 -13.97 1.47
CA LYS A 83 14.62 -14.10 0.66
C LYS A 83 14.89 -15.56 0.34
N ARG A 84 15.44 -15.83 -0.84
CA ARG A 84 15.75 -17.18 -1.34
C ARG A 84 16.61 -18.01 -0.37
N ASN A 85 17.50 -17.35 0.37
CA ASN A 85 18.36 -18.01 1.36
C ASN A 85 17.69 -18.24 2.73
N GLU A 86 16.51 -17.68 2.99
CA GLU A 86 15.80 -17.81 4.27
C GLU A 86 14.80 -18.96 4.23
N CYS A 87 13.97 -19.03 3.17
CA CYS A 87 12.91 -20.03 3.06
C CYS A 87 12.44 -20.19 1.61
N ALA A 88 12.21 -21.44 1.18
CA ALA A 88 11.82 -21.77 -0.19
C ALA A 88 10.32 -22.13 -0.35
N ASN A 89 9.61 -22.37 0.75
CA ASN A 89 8.25 -22.94 0.78
C ASN A 89 7.24 -22.10 1.58
N LEU A 90 7.50 -20.80 1.77
CA LEU A 90 6.64 -19.87 2.49
C LEU A 90 6.13 -18.74 1.59
N LEU A 91 4.83 -18.48 1.66
CA LEU A 91 4.17 -17.31 1.07
C LEU A 91 3.51 -16.48 2.17
N VAL A 92 3.61 -15.16 2.07
CA VAL A 92 3.02 -14.22 3.04
C VAL A 92 2.21 -13.16 2.30
N CYS A 93 0.88 -13.24 2.41
CA CYS A 93 -0.06 -12.44 1.60
C CYS A 93 -0.91 -11.42 2.38
N THR A 94 -0.70 -11.29 3.69
CA THR A 94 -1.49 -10.38 4.55
C THR A 94 -0.58 -9.38 5.27
N ASN A 95 -0.71 -9.22 6.60
CA ASN A 95 -0.01 -8.23 7.39
C ASN A 95 1.52 -8.37 7.38
N GLY A 96 2.04 -9.54 7.01
CA GLY A 96 3.47 -9.81 6.95
C GLY A 96 4.13 -9.47 5.60
N VAL A 97 3.37 -9.01 4.60
CA VAL A 97 3.88 -8.77 3.23
C VAL A 97 5.04 -7.78 3.21
N SER A 98 6.01 -8.04 2.33
CA SER A 98 7.22 -7.22 2.20
C SER A 98 6.89 -5.84 1.64
N SER A 99 6.81 -4.85 2.53
CA SER A 99 6.45 -3.47 2.20
C SER A 99 7.03 -2.46 3.18
N SER A 100 7.29 -1.26 2.68
CA SER A 100 7.57 -0.08 3.51
C SER A 100 6.33 0.33 4.31
N HIS A 101 6.52 1.06 5.40
CA HIS A 101 5.41 1.55 6.23
C HIS A 101 4.40 2.38 5.43
N ILE A 102 4.86 3.29 4.55
CA ILE A 102 3.99 4.12 3.72
C ILE A 102 3.19 3.30 2.71
N ALA A 103 3.84 2.37 2.01
CA ALA A 103 3.15 1.49 1.06
C ALA A 103 2.14 0.57 1.75
N PHE A 104 2.46 0.13 2.97
CA PHE A 104 1.59 -0.75 3.74
C PHE A 104 0.26 -0.09 4.12
N GLY A 105 0.25 1.23 4.38
CA GLY A 105 -1.01 1.98 4.58
C GLY A 105 -1.99 1.77 3.42
N SER A 106 -1.49 1.72 2.19
CA SER A 106 -2.30 1.46 1.01
C SER A 106 -2.59 -0.03 0.75
N ILE A 107 -1.62 -0.92 0.98
CA ILE A 107 -1.75 -2.38 0.70
C ILE A 107 -2.71 -3.07 1.68
N ARG A 108 -2.81 -2.57 2.92
CA ARG A 108 -3.56 -3.18 4.03
C ARG A 108 -5.07 -2.96 3.91
N MET A 109 -5.62 -3.22 2.74
CA MET A 109 -7.05 -3.28 2.49
C MET A 109 -7.46 -4.74 2.31
N GLU A 110 -8.57 -5.13 2.93
CA GLU A 110 -9.16 -6.47 2.82
C GLU A 110 -9.29 -6.96 1.36
N PRO A 111 -9.78 -6.18 0.38
CA PRO A 111 -9.83 -6.63 -1.01
C PRO A 111 -8.44 -6.93 -1.60
N VAL A 112 -7.41 -6.17 -1.20
CA VAL A 112 -6.04 -6.41 -1.65
C VAL A 112 -5.50 -7.72 -1.07
N PHE A 113 -5.73 -7.97 0.23
CA PHE A 113 -5.36 -9.25 0.85
C PHE A 113 -6.10 -10.44 0.25
N MET A 114 -7.36 -10.29 -0.16
CA MET A 114 -8.09 -11.35 -0.86
C MET A 114 -7.43 -11.67 -2.21
N MET A 115 -7.06 -10.64 -3.00
CA MET A 115 -6.36 -10.82 -4.28
C MET A 115 -4.99 -11.49 -4.10
N LEU A 116 -4.19 -11.00 -3.13
CA LEU A 116 -2.89 -11.60 -2.82
C LEU A 116 -3.04 -13.03 -2.30
N GLY A 117 -4.11 -13.32 -1.55
CA GLY A 117 -4.45 -14.65 -1.07
C GLY A 117 -4.75 -15.63 -2.21
N GLN A 118 -5.57 -15.21 -3.18
CA GLN A 118 -5.83 -15.99 -4.40
C GLN A 118 -4.52 -16.25 -5.14
N SER A 119 -3.74 -15.20 -5.41
CA SER A 119 -2.49 -15.33 -6.15
C SER A 119 -1.45 -16.20 -5.44
N ALA A 120 -1.36 -16.13 -4.11
CA ALA A 120 -0.51 -16.99 -3.32
C ALA A 120 -0.94 -18.46 -3.42
N ALA A 121 -2.24 -18.75 -3.34
CA ALA A 121 -2.76 -20.11 -3.47
C ALA A 121 -2.50 -20.68 -4.86
N THR A 122 -2.75 -19.91 -5.92
CA THR A 122 -2.49 -20.32 -7.31
C THR A 122 -1.01 -20.62 -7.53
N ALA A 123 -0.11 -19.77 -7.01
CA ALA A 123 1.33 -19.99 -7.08
C ALA A 123 1.78 -21.25 -6.30
N ALA A 124 1.18 -21.51 -5.13
CA ALA A 124 1.47 -22.71 -4.35
C ALA A 124 1.05 -23.99 -5.09
N VAL A 125 -0.13 -23.99 -5.71
CA VAL A 125 -0.61 -25.13 -6.52
C VAL A 125 0.31 -25.37 -7.72
N GLN A 126 0.71 -24.30 -8.43
CA GLN A 126 1.64 -24.41 -9.55
C GLN A 126 2.99 -25.00 -9.11
N SER A 127 3.57 -24.49 -8.02
CA SER A 127 4.83 -25.01 -7.46
C SER A 127 4.75 -26.51 -7.13
N LEU A 128 3.63 -26.97 -6.56
CA LEU A 128 3.41 -28.39 -6.27
C LEU A 128 3.26 -29.24 -7.53
N GLN A 129 2.59 -28.74 -8.57
CA GLN A 129 2.40 -29.46 -9.84
C GLN A 129 3.69 -29.55 -10.65
N GLU A 130 4.51 -28.50 -10.64
CA GLU A 130 5.78 -28.44 -11.37
C GLU A 130 6.93 -29.08 -10.59
N GLY A 131 6.77 -29.32 -9.28
CA GLY A 131 7.81 -29.86 -8.42
C GLY A 131 8.99 -28.91 -8.22
N VAL A 132 8.75 -27.60 -8.31
CA VAL A 132 9.75 -26.53 -8.18
C VAL A 132 9.52 -25.72 -6.90
N ASN A 133 10.54 -25.00 -6.42
CA ASN A 133 10.36 -24.08 -5.30
C ASN A 133 9.49 -22.90 -5.70
N LEU A 134 8.88 -22.23 -4.72
CA LEU A 134 8.08 -21.02 -4.96
C LEU A 134 8.86 -19.89 -5.64
N HIS A 135 10.17 -19.86 -5.44
CA HIS A 135 11.08 -18.90 -6.07
C HIS A 135 11.37 -19.18 -7.55
N ASP A 136 11.09 -20.40 -8.00
CA ASP A 136 11.49 -20.92 -9.31
C ASP A 136 10.27 -21.18 -10.21
N ILE A 137 9.08 -20.70 -9.81
CA ILE A 137 7.86 -20.85 -10.60
C ILE A 137 7.94 -20.05 -11.90
N ASP A 138 7.33 -20.59 -12.95
CA ASP A 138 7.18 -19.89 -14.23
C ASP A 138 6.10 -18.80 -14.10
N TYR A 139 6.54 -17.55 -13.88
CA TYR A 139 5.64 -16.40 -13.72
C TYR A 139 4.69 -16.18 -14.91
N PRO A 140 5.13 -16.25 -16.19
CA PRO A 140 4.20 -16.25 -17.33
C PRO A 140 3.02 -17.22 -17.21
N LYS A 141 3.25 -18.45 -16.73
CA LYS A 141 2.16 -19.40 -16.49
C LYS A 141 1.26 -18.95 -15.35
N LEU A 142 1.82 -18.48 -14.24
CA LEU A 142 1.07 -17.94 -13.11
C LEU A 142 0.17 -16.78 -13.59
N ARG A 143 0.75 -15.81 -14.30
CA ARG A 143 0.04 -14.65 -14.83
C ARG A 143 -1.13 -15.05 -15.73
N ASN A 144 -0.92 -16.00 -16.63
CA ASN A 144 -1.97 -16.49 -17.53
C ASN A 144 -3.11 -17.16 -16.74
N GLN A 145 -2.79 -17.92 -15.70
CA GLN A 145 -3.80 -18.54 -14.83
C GLN A 145 -4.61 -17.48 -14.08
N LEU A 146 -3.96 -16.48 -13.49
CA LEU A 146 -4.64 -15.38 -12.78
C LEU A 146 -5.56 -14.57 -13.69
N ILE A 147 -5.13 -14.30 -14.93
CA ILE A 147 -5.95 -13.61 -15.93
C ILE A 147 -7.14 -14.49 -16.37
N ALA A 148 -6.94 -15.79 -16.53
CA ALA A 148 -8.02 -16.72 -16.85
C ALA A 148 -9.07 -16.81 -15.72
N GLU A 149 -8.64 -16.62 -14.48
CA GLU A 149 -9.51 -16.51 -13.29
C GLU A 149 -10.17 -15.12 -13.13
N GLY A 150 -9.93 -14.19 -14.06
CA GLY A 150 -10.56 -12.86 -14.09
C GLY A 150 -9.82 -11.78 -13.30
N GLN A 151 -8.62 -12.07 -12.77
CA GLN A 151 -7.83 -11.09 -12.05
C GLN A 151 -7.22 -10.06 -13.00
N ARG A 152 -7.28 -8.78 -12.63
CA ARG A 152 -6.60 -7.67 -13.35
C ARG A 152 -5.20 -7.48 -12.78
N LEU A 153 -4.19 -7.53 -13.65
CA LEU A 153 -2.77 -7.40 -13.28
C LEU A 153 -2.07 -6.25 -14.00
N ASP A 154 -2.62 -5.81 -15.12
CA ASP A 154 -2.04 -4.74 -15.93
C ASP A 154 -2.54 -3.38 -15.44
N ILE A 155 -1.62 -2.41 -15.39
CA ILE A 155 -1.92 -1.01 -15.10
C ILE A 155 -2.00 -0.28 -16.43
N ASP A 156 -3.08 0.44 -16.67
CA ASP A 156 -3.15 1.41 -17.75
C ASP A 156 -2.34 2.65 -17.36
N THR A 157 -1.11 2.72 -17.84
CA THR A 157 -0.20 3.84 -17.57
C THR A 157 -0.58 5.12 -18.31
N ASP A 158 -1.39 5.03 -19.36
CA ASP A 158 -1.87 6.18 -20.11
C ASP A 158 -3.01 6.87 -19.34
N GLN A 159 -3.89 6.07 -18.74
CA GLN A 159 -4.94 6.56 -17.84
C GLN A 159 -4.38 7.03 -16.50
N TYR A 160 -3.37 6.34 -15.97
CA TYR A 160 -2.81 6.59 -14.63
C TYR A 160 -1.32 6.90 -14.70
N PRO A 161 -0.93 8.15 -15.00
CA PRO A 161 0.46 8.53 -15.10
C PRO A 161 1.20 8.40 -13.76
N PRO A 162 2.55 8.34 -13.79
CA PRO A 162 3.38 8.39 -12.59
C PRO A 162 3.14 9.69 -11.83
N LEU A 163 2.90 9.57 -10.53
CA LEU A 163 2.88 10.70 -9.60
C LEU A 163 4.32 10.99 -9.20
N LEU A 164 4.95 11.90 -9.95
CA LEU A 164 6.27 12.37 -9.60
C LEU A 164 6.22 13.08 -8.23
N PRO A 165 7.26 12.94 -7.39
CA PRO A 165 7.36 13.73 -6.18
C PRO A 165 7.28 15.22 -6.55
N GLU A 166 6.50 15.98 -5.79
CA GLU A 166 6.41 17.43 -5.94
C GLU A 166 7.83 18.02 -5.91
N THR A 167 8.19 18.79 -6.94
CA THR A 167 9.52 19.39 -7.09
C THR A 167 9.71 20.61 -6.19
N GLU A 168 8.64 21.10 -5.56
CA GLU A 168 8.74 22.21 -4.62
C GLU A 168 9.46 21.76 -3.35
N PRO A 169 10.49 22.51 -2.93
CA PRO A 169 11.24 22.16 -1.74
C PRO A 169 10.32 22.16 -0.51
N LEU A 170 10.56 21.25 0.43
CA LEU A 170 9.82 21.13 1.71
C LEU A 170 9.68 22.46 2.48
N THR A 171 10.51 23.46 2.14
CA THR A 171 10.50 24.81 2.66
C THR A 171 9.28 25.66 2.27
N GLU A 172 8.56 25.30 1.20
CA GLU A 172 7.33 25.98 0.72
C GLU A 172 6.04 25.24 1.12
N ARG A 173 6.17 24.07 1.74
CA ARG A 173 5.05 23.35 2.35
C ARG A 173 4.77 23.98 3.72
N TRP A 174 3.50 24.31 3.99
CA TRP A 174 3.00 24.89 5.24
C TRP A 174 3.84 24.47 6.45
N ARG A 175 4.66 25.41 6.93
CA ARG A 175 5.49 25.21 8.11
C ARG A 175 4.64 25.35 9.35
N PHE A 176 5.10 24.71 10.41
CA PHE A 176 4.69 25.01 11.77
C PHE A 176 4.90 26.53 12.01
N GLY A 177 3.83 27.32 11.88
CA GLY A 177 3.86 28.78 12.06
C GLY A 177 3.47 29.65 10.86
N ASP A 178 3.19 29.11 9.68
CA ASP A 178 2.67 29.92 8.56
C ASP A 178 1.22 30.40 8.83
N GLU A 179 0.88 31.62 8.38
CA GLU A 179 -0.42 32.25 8.67
C GLU A 179 -1.58 31.47 8.02
N PRO A 180 -2.56 31.00 8.81
CA PRO A 180 -3.70 30.28 8.27
C PRO A 180 -4.56 31.21 7.40
N ASP A 181 -4.85 30.79 6.17
CA ASP A 181 -5.80 31.47 5.28
C ASP A 181 -7.24 31.27 5.80
N PRO A 182 -7.91 32.31 6.33
CA PRO A 182 -9.23 32.18 6.92
C PRO A 182 -10.34 31.94 5.88
N GLU A 183 -10.11 32.20 4.58
CA GLU A 183 -11.10 31.92 3.52
C GLU A 183 -11.15 30.44 3.12
N ARG A 184 -10.09 29.66 3.43
CA ARG A 184 -10.00 28.22 3.12
C ARG A 184 -10.38 27.29 4.28
N GLY A 185 -10.85 27.86 5.39
CA GLY A 185 -11.32 27.12 6.55
C GLY A 185 -10.17 26.44 7.30
N CYS A 186 -9.86 26.94 8.49
CA CYS A 186 -8.97 26.30 9.47
C CYS A 186 -9.62 25.07 10.14
N VAL A 187 -10.32 24.25 9.34
CA VAL A 187 -10.64 22.88 9.67
C VAL A 187 -9.97 22.07 8.59
N VAL A 188 -8.93 21.31 8.94
CA VAL A 188 -8.55 20.16 8.11
C VAL A 188 -9.66 19.12 8.33
N THR A 189 -10.84 19.40 7.77
CA THR A 189 -11.78 18.34 7.42
C THR A 189 -11.10 17.60 6.30
N CYS A 190 -10.88 16.30 6.46
CA CYS A 190 -10.74 15.42 5.32
C CYS A 190 -11.93 15.73 4.41
N GLU A 191 -11.72 16.43 3.29
CA GLU A 191 -12.74 16.56 2.26
C GLU A 191 -12.93 15.16 1.65
N ASN A 192 -13.73 14.35 2.32
CA ASN A 192 -14.53 13.32 1.65
C ASN A 192 -15.49 14.05 0.71
N ARG A 193 -15.05 14.34 -0.52
CA ARG A 193 -15.98 14.42 -1.64
C ARG A 193 -16.37 13.00 -2.07
N GLN A 194 -17.10 12.34 -1.19
CA GLN A 194 -18.19 11.45 -1.62
C GLN A 194 -19.42 12.34 -1.83
N THR A 195 -19.54 12.90 -3.03
CA THR A 195 -20.84 13.28 -3.60
C THR A 195 -20.77 12.98 -5.09
N GLY A 196 -21.30 11.81 -5.45
CA GLY A 196 -21.60 11.41 -6.81
C GLY A 196 -22.69 10.36 -6.71
N GLU A 197 -23.92 10.80 -6.96
CA GLU A 197 -25.07 9.97 -7.29
C GLU A 197 -24.73 8.88 -8.33
#